data_AF-A0ABD2IBG8-F1
#
_entry.id   AF-A0ABD2IBG8-F1
#
_cell.length_a   1.000
_cell.length_b   1.000
_cell.length_c   1.000
_cell.angle_alpha   90.00
_cell.angle_beta   90.00
_cell.angle_gamma   90.00
#
_symmetry.space_group_name_H-M   'P 1'
#
loop_
_entity.id
_entity.type
_entity.pdbx_description
1 polymer ?
#
loop_
_entity_poly.entity_id
_entity_poly.type
_entity_poly.pdbx_seq_one_letter_code
_entity_poly.pdbx_strand_id
1 'polypeptide(L)'
;MGSYQLGALTKHSDIDAICVVPELRSWRATKFFGKAKCQIQTNGDRRCADDSLFCHFCLTAQVTGLNRIQDAWVPLIKFKFEIDPHTSVDFDIGLETFAIHEEIFKSEEPINYEQSDALSAKMANEIGQLVNRRRAFLVGGGSYEELMKMNSEREKLRRKLRSLAGFEVDIIILKKLFATEKREKEDNSQNILRNYRTLLLAVKMWAKEHHIYDNKLGFFNGISLSLLVAKVMLLYPMASLPFLIEKFFFTFSTWPWPTPVKLSDLPVGSALRWDPSEEKQKRSEIGYGIAAELAMPIVTPGHIEQNATFNVNRSTATIIRREMQNAIKIVRNWPNLGISLNEKWKSLIKATKFKEKFSHFIRINCKAFALADFYDFCGYVETRIRLQLLIDVERFDRIRLAHAKQIVEKGQILGENLDGSTAKKNPRKNVFFKIWLVGLELDEQIASENESERTTNWNNWKEALNSMLSKQFNAVILRAYRTKNGFVGPLVHIQLTAQYEQKR
;
A
#
# COMPACT_ATOMS: atom_id res chain seq x y z
N MET A 1 -4.35 7.01 -13.42
CA MET A 1 -3.21 6.06 -13.40
C MET A 1 -3.69 4.74 -12.81
N GLY A 2 -2.80 3.77 -12.66
CA GLY A 2 -3.05 2.49 -12.01
C GLY A 2 -4.10 1.65 -12.72
N SER A 3 -4.94 0.99 -11.92
CA SER A 3 -5.90 0.02 -12.45
C SER A 3 -6.97 0.63 -13.37
N TYR A 4 -7.22 1.95 -13.27
CA TYR A 4 -8.04 2.70 -14.21
C TYR A 4 -7.40 2.71 -15.60
N GLN A 5 -6.14 3.14 -15.70
CA GLN A 5 -5.41 3.26 -16.96
C GLN A 5 -5.23 1.90 -17.65
N LEU A 6 -4.98 0.86 -16.85
CA LEU A 6 -4.83 -0.51 -17.35
C LEU A 6 -6.17 -1.16 -17.74
N GLY A 7 -7.32 -0.56 -17.41
CA GLY A 7 -8.65 -1.14 -17.63
C GLY A 7 -8.89 -2.40 -16.79
N ALA A 8 -8.37 -2.43 -15.56
CA ALA A 8 -8.46 -3.55 -14.61
C ALA A 8 -9.11 -3.11 -13.28
N LEU A 9 -10.09 -2.21 -13.37
CA LEU A 9 -10.89 -1.73 -12.24
C LEU A 9 -11.79 -2.84 -11.70
N THR A 10 -11.99 -2.82 -10.40
CA THR A 10 -13.03 -3.58 -9.70
C THR A 10 -13.95 -2.60 -8.98
N LYS A 11 -15.14 -3.02 -8.50
CA LYS A 11 -16.05 -2.16 -7.71
C LYS A 11 -15.39 -1.43 -6.53
N HIS A 12 -14.31 -2.00 -5.98
CA HIS A 12 -13.54 -1.44 -4.87
C HIS A 12 -12.16 -0.89 -5.29
N SER A 13 -11.98 -0.51 -6.56
CA SER A 13 -10.77 0.16 -7.01
C SER A 13 -10.92 1.66 -6.86
N ASP A 14 -9.88 2.28 -6.34
CA ASP A 14 -9.65 3.70 -6.35
C ASP A 14 -9.24 4.20 -7.74
N ILE A 15 -9.40 5.51 -7.95
CA ILE A 15 -8.84 6.24 -9.07
C ILE A 15 -7.64 7.04 -8.57
N ASP A 16 -6.45 6.63 -9.04
CA ASP A 16 -5.20 7.34 -8.80
C ASP A 16 -5.06 8.49 -9.80
N ALA A 17 -4.93 9.72 -9.29
CA ALA A 17 -4.72 10.92 -10.08
C ALA A 17 -3.59 11.78 -9.52
N ILE A 18 -3.01 12.63 -10.36
CA ILE A 18 -2.03 13.64 -9.95
C ILE A 18 -2.51 14.99 -10.44
N CYS A 19 -2.65 15.92 -9.50
CA CYS A 19 -2.86 17.32 -9.78
C CYS A 19 -1.51 17.96 -10.12
N VAL A 20 -1.38 18.46 -11.34
CA VAL A 20 -0.16 19.12 -11.81
C VAL A 20 -0.43 20.61 -11.91
N VAL A 21 0.39 21.42 -11.24
CA VAL A 21 0.21 22.88 -11.18
C VAL A 21 1.51 23.63 -11.46
N PRO A 22 1.44 24.86 -12.01
CA PRO A 22 2.64 25.67 -12.21
C PRO A 22 3.23 26.13 -10.88
N GLU A 23 4.56 26.11 -10.81
CA GLU A 23 5.34 26.57 -9.67
C GLU A 23 5.38 28.11 -9.68
N LEU A 24 4.41 28.72 -8.98
CA LEU A 24 4.29 30.16 -8.81
C LEU A 24 4.85 30.59 -7.45
N ARG A 25 5.44 31.79 -7.37
CA ARG A 25 5.95 32.34 -6.09
C ARG A 25 4.88 32.44 -5.00
N SER A 26 3.62 32.65 -5.39
CA SER A 26 2.47 32.73 -4.48
C SER A 26 1.93 31.36 -4.07
N TRP A 27 2.28 30.30 -4.79
CA TRP A 27 1.74 28.97 -4.56
C TRP A 27 2.40 28.32 -3.34
N ARG A 28 1.61 27.67 -2.47
CA ARG A 28 2.09 26.87 -1.34
C ARG A 28 1.29 25.58 -1.19
N ALA A 29 1.89 24.55 -0.60
CA ALA A 29 1.23 23.25 -0.34
C ALA A 29 -0.05 23.36 0.47
N THR A 30 -0.17 24.44 1.23
CA THR A 30 -1.39 24.81 1.96
C THR A 30 -2.58 25.12 1.05
N LYS A 31 -2.38 25.51 -0.22
CA LYS A 31 -3.48 25.67 -1.19
C LYS A 31 -4.05 24.34 -1.67
N PHE A 32 -3.27 23.26 -1.63
CA PHE A 32 -3.77 21.92 -1.93
C PHE A 32 -4.32 21.24 -0.67
N PHE A 33 -3.50 21.09 0.37
CA PHE A 33 -3.83 20.31 1.56
C PHE A 33 -4.67 21.06 2.62
N GLY A 34 -4.65 22.39 2.60
CA GLY A 34 -5.24 23.20 3.67
C GLY A 34 -4.53 23.05 5.01
N LYS A 35 -5.02 23.80 5.99
CA LYS A 35 -4.68 23.65 7.42
C LYS A 35 -5.93 23.33 8.24
N ALA A 36 -7.09 23.83 7.84
CA ALA A 36 -8.35 23.61 8.54
C ALA A 36 -8.72 22.11 8.55
N LYS A 37 -9.38 21.66 9.63
CA LYS A 37 -9.98 20.33 9.69
C LYS A 37 -11.35 20.36 8.99
N CYS A 38 -11.65 19.32 8.23
CA CYS A 38 -12.99 19.13 7.68
C CYS A 38 -13.94 18.67 8.79
N GLN A 39 -15.03 19.41 9.02
CA GLN A 39 -16.07 19.05 9.97
C GLN A 39 -17.37 18.75 9.21
N ILE A 40 -17.80 17.50 9.28
CA ILE A 40 -19.10 17.06 8.76
C ILE A 40 -19.99 16.78 9.97
N GLN A 41 -21.00 17.62 10.17
CA GLN A 41 -21.96 17.49 11.26
C GLN A 41 -23.06 16.48 10.91
N THR A 42 -23.73 15.96 11.93
CA THR A 42 -24.78 14.93 11.76
C THR A 42 -26.03 15.43 11.03
N ASN A 43 -26.27 16.74 11.00
CA ASN A 43 -27.35 17.38 10.26
C ASN A 43 -26.99 17.65 8.78
N GLY A 44 -25.80 17.25 8.33
CA GLY A 44 -25.30 17.51 6.98
C GLY A 44 -24.50 18.80 6.83
N ASP A 45 -24.43 19.65 7.86
CA ASP A 45 -23.64 20.88 7.80
C ASP A 45 -22.15 20.57 7.66
N ARG A 46 -21.51 21.18 6.66
CA ARG A 46 -20.09 21.04 6.38
C ARG A 46 -19.38 22.34 6.71
N ARG A 47 -18.28 22.27 7.45
CA ARG A 47 -17.45 23.42 7.80
C ARG A 47 -15.99 23.13 7.54
N CYS A 48 -15.34 24.03 6.80
CA CYS A 48 -13.91 24.06 6.56
C CYS A 48 -13.52 25.53 6.34
N ALA A 49 -12.47 25.99 7.02
CA ALA A 49 -12.21 27.42 7.21
C ALA A 49 -11.06 27.98 6.37
N ASP A 50 -10.67 27.30 5.29
CA ASP A 50 -9.66 27.82 4.35
C ASP A 50 -10.04 27.58 2.88
N ASP A 51 -9.33 28.27 1.98
CA ASP A 51 -9.53 28.24 0.54
C ASP A 51 -8.58 27.22 -0.14
N SER A 52 -8.45 26.04 0.45
CA SER A 52 -7.67 24.94 -0.13
C SER A 52 -8.54 23.97 -0.90
N LEU A 53 -7.94 23.23 -1.85
CA LEU A 53 -8.63 22.14 -2.55
C LEU A 53 -9.23 21.12 -1.56
N PHE A 54 -8.54 20.82 -0.47
CA PHE A 54 -9.05 19.99 0.61
C PHE A 54 -10.36 20.54 1.21
N CYS A 55 -10.43 21.84 1.51
CA CYS A 55 -11.66 22.44 2.02
C CYS A 55 -12.77 22.51 0.96
N HIS A 56 -12.45 22.77 -0.30
CA HIS A 56 -13.41 22.68 -1.41
C HIS A 56 -14.03 21.27 -1.50
N PHE A 57 -13.23 20.22 -1.39
CA PHE A 57 -13.75 18.85 -1.29
C PHE A 57 -14.58 18.63 -0.03
N CYS A 58 -14.17 19.16 1.13
CA CYS A 58 -14.94 19.03 2.37
C CYS A 58 -16.36 19.61 2.24
N LEU A 59 -16.49 20.76 1.56
CA LEU A 59 -17.74 21.48 1.37
C LEU A 59 -18.61 20.87 0.25
N THR A 60 -18.06 19.99 -0.57
CA THR A 60 -18.79 19.31 -1.64
C THR A 60 -19.70 18.21 -1.07
N ALA A 61 -21.00 18.27 -1.36
CA ALA A 61 -22.01 17.39 -0.76
C ALA A 61 -21.79 15.90 -1.09
N GLN A 62 -21.32 15.58 -2.29
CA GLN A 62 -21.01 14.24 -2.78
C GLN A 62 -19.78 13.62 -2.10
N VAL A 63 -18.94 14.41 -1.44
CA VAL A 63 -17.74 13.90 -0.77
C VAL A 63 -18.13 13.36 0.60
N THR A 64 -18.19 12.03 0.75
CA THR A 64 -18.66 11.34 1.97
C THR A 64 -17.52 10.86 2.88
N GLY A 65 -16.30 10.81 2.35
CA GLY A 65 -15.08 10.56 3.09
C GLY A 65 -13.99 11.48 2.58
N LEU A 66 -13.19 12.04 3.49
CA LEU A 66 -12.10 12.94 3.12
C LEU A 66 -10.97 12.83 4.13
N ASN A 67 -9.76 12.65 3.63
CA ASN A 67 -8.53 12.59 4.41
C ASN A 67 -7.37 13.21 3.64
N ARG A 68 -6.41 13.81 4.33
CA ARG A 68 -5.15 14.29 3.73
C ARG A 68 -3.98 13.57 4.38
N ILE A 69 -3.04 13.11 3.57
CA ILE A 69 -1.86 12.37 4.01
C ILE A 69 -0.63 13.16 3.54
N GLN A 70 -0.06 13.95 4.45
CA GLN A 70 1.04 14.86 4.12
C GLN A 70 2.43 14.26 4.36
N ASP A 71 2.54 13.32 5.31
CA ASP A 71 3.81 12.71 5.71
C ASP A 71 4.09 11.36 5.02
N ALA A 72 3.46 11.12 3.87
CA ALA A 72 3.70 9.92 3.08
C ALA A 72 4.83 10.10 2.07
N TRP A 73 5.33 8.98 1.54
CA TRP A 73 6.30 8.95 0.45
C TRP A 73 5.84 9.77 -0.77
N VAL A 74 4.54 9.73 -1.04
CA VAL A 74 3.83 10.63 -1.97
C VAL A 74 2.68 11.27 -1.21
N PRO A 75 2.76 12.58 -0.89
CA PRO A 75 1.67 13.30 -0.23
C PRO A 75 0.42 13.36 -1.12
N LEU A 76 -0.76 13.11 -0.54
CA LEU A 76 -2.00 13.01 -1.31
C LEU A 76 -3.25 13.35 -0.47
N ILE A 77 -4.34 13.67 -1.17
CA ILE A 77 -5.70 13.76 -0.60
C ILE A 77 -6.46 12.51 -1.03
N LYS A 78 -7.03 11.80 -0.06
CA LYS A 78 -7.97 10.70 -0.29
C LYS A 78 -9.38 11.19 -0.09
N PHE A 79 -10.27 10.94 -1.02
CA PHE A 79 -11.69 11.21 -0.80
C PHE A 79 -12.59 10.19 -1.47
N LYS A 80 -13.79 10.04 -0.92
CA LYS A 80 -14.84 9.19 -1.44
C LYS A 80 -15.92 10.05 -2.03
N PHE A 81 -16.16 9.90 -3.32
CA PHE A 81 -17.14 10.65 -4.08
C PHE A 81 -18.37 9.76 -4.35
N GLU A 82 -19.53 10.17 -3.87
CA GLU A 82 -20.81 9.52 -4.12
C GLU A 82 -21.38 10.02 -5.44
N ILE A 83 -21.50 9.13 -6.42
CA ILE A 83 -22.15 9.42 -7.70
C ILE A 83 -23.66 9.28 -7.53
N ASP A 84 -24.09 8.22 -6.84
CA ASP A 84 -25.47 7.92 -6.50
C ASP A 84 -25.50 7.07 -5.20
N PRO A 85 -26.67 6.82 -4.58
CA PRO A 85 -26.78 6.10 -3.30
C PRO A 85 -26.19 4.67 -3.28
N HIS A 86 -25.91 4.08 -4.44
CA HIS A 86 -25.35 2.74 -4.58
C HIS A 86 -23.93 2.73 -5.17
N THR A 87 -23.49 3.86 -5.74
CA THR A 87 -22.22 4.00 -6.44
C THR A 87 -21.38 5.11 -5.82
N SER A 88 -20.22 4.71 -5.32
CA SER A 88 -19.19 5.63 -4.85
C SER A 88 -17.83 5.23 -5.37
N VAL A 89 -16.99 6.22 -5.61
CA VAL A 89 -15.64 6.06 -6.13
C VAL A 89 -14.66 6.68 -5.14
N ASP A 90 -13.65 5.91 -4.76
CA ASP A 90 -12.54 6.40 -3.96
C ASP A 90 -11.48 7.03 -4.89
N PHE A 91 -10.96 8.18 -4.51
CA PHE A 91 -9.94 8.93 -5.24
C PHE A 91 -8.71 9.13 -4.37
N ASP A 92 -7.55 8.90 -4.96
CA ASP A 92 -6.23 9.23 -4.42
C ASP A 92 -5.59 10.30 -5.31
N ILE A 93 -5.57 11.55 -4.85
CA ILE A 93 -5.01 12.67 -5.63
C ILE A 93 -3.69 13.14 -5.02
N GLY A 94 -2.60 12.87 -5.73
CA GLY A 94 -1.29 13.46 -5.46
C GLY A 94 -1.18 14.88 -6.01
N LEU A 95 -0.14 15.60 -5.59
CA LEU A 95 0.18 16.93 -6.10
C LEU A 95 1.64 16.99 -6.52
N GLU A 96 1.89 17.52 -7.72
CA GLU A 96 3.21 17.94 -8.14
C GLU A 96 3.20 19.31 -8.81
N THR A 97 4.31 20.03 -8.65
CA THR A 97 4.50 21.36 -9.24
C THR A 97 5.67 21.35 -10.22
N PHE A 98 5.52 22.02 -11.36
CA PHE A 98 6.58 22.19 -12.35
C PHE A 98 6.74 23.65 -12.76
N ALA A 99 7.88 24.00 -13.34
CA ALA A 99 8.13 25.38 -13.72
C ALA A 99 7.06 25.88 -14.71
N ILE A 100 6.62 27.13 -14.55
CA ILE A 100 5.53 27.71 -15.35
C ILE A 100 5.78 27.67 -16.87
N HIS A 101 7.05 27.61 -17.28
CA HIS A 101 7.46 27.59 -18.68
C HIS A 101 7.51 26.17 -19.29
N GLU A 102 7.20 25.12 -18.52
CA GLU A 102 7.10 23.77 -19.07
C GLU A 102 5.95 23.67 -20.09
N GLU A 103 6.16 22.92 -21.16
CA GLU A 103 5.21 22.83 -22.28
C GLU A 103 3.84 22.28 -21.87
N ILE A 104 3.81 21.49 -20.79
CA ILE A 104 2.59 20.92 -20.21
C ILE A 104 1.57 21.98 -19.79
N PHE A 105 1.98 23.23 -19.58
CA PHE A 105 1.09 24.34 -19.19
C PHE A 105 0.65 25.21 -20.38
N LYS A 106 1.03 24.86 -21.61
CA LYS A 106 0.54 25.54 -22.83
C LYS A 106 -0.90 25.14 -23.20
N SER A 107 -1.42 24.07 -22.61
CA SER A 107 -2.77 23.53 -22.84
C SER A 107 -3.50 23.34 -21.51
N GLU A 108 -4.83 23.45 -21.53
CA GLU A 108 -5.70 23.08 -20.40
C GLU A 108 -6.07 21.59 -20.42
N GLU A 109 -5.71 20.87 -21.47
CA GLU A 109 -5.94 19.43 -21.59
C GLU A 109 -5.11 18.62 -20.58
N PRO A 110 -5.61 17.45 -20.11
CA PRO A 110 -4.82 16.54 -19.30
C PRO A 110 -3.50 16.15 -19.99
N ILE A 111 -2.42 16.10 -19.19
CA ILE A 111 -1.09 15.73 -19.66
C ILE A 111 -1.10 14.32 -20.24
N ASN A 112 -0.63 14.18 -21.49
CA ASN A 112 -0.51 12.88 -22.15
C ASN A 112 0.81 12.18 -21.82
N TYR A 113 0.97 10.94 -22.30
CA TYR A 113 2.17 10.15 -22.01
C TYR A 113 3.44 10.79 -22.55
N GLU A 114 3.43 11.29 -23.79
CA GLU A 114 4.58 11.88 -24.45
C GLU A 114 5.09 13.12 -23.70
N GLN A 115 4.17 13.95 -23.21
CA GLN A 115 4.48 15.11 -22.37
C GLN A 115 5.08 14.70 -21.01
N SER A 116 4.49 13.69 -20.35
CA SER A 116 5.04 13.16 -19.09
C SER A 116 6.44 12.57 -19.29
N ASP A 117 6.62 11.76 -20.33
CA ASP A 117 7.87 11.08 -20.65
C ASP A 117 8.99 12.09 -20.95
N ALA A 118 8.70 13.14 -21.72
CA ALA A 118 9.66 14.21 -22.01
C ALA A 118 10.08 14.97 -20.74
N LEU A 119 9.12 15.27 -19.85
CA LEU A 119 9.38 15.95 -18.59
C LEU A 119 10.24 15.07 -17.65
N SER A 120 9.91 13.79 -17.55
CA SER A 120 10.69 12.82 -16.78
C SER A 120 12.09 12.62 -17.36
N ALA A 121 12.25 12.54 -18.68
CA ALA A 121 13.56 12.45 -19.33
C ALA A 121 14.45 13.66 -19.03
N LYS A 122 13.88 14.88 -19.08
CA LYS A 122 14.57 16.12 -18.71
C LYS A 122 15.06 16.09 -17.26
N MET A 123 14.19 15.77 -16.31
CA MET A 123 14.56 15.67 -14.88
C MET A 123 15.59 14.56 -14.63
N ALA A 124 15.50 13.45 -15.34
CA ALA A 124 16.47 12.36 -15.23
C ALA A 124 17.88 12.79 -15.67
N ASN A 125 17.98 13.55 -16.75
CA ASN A 125 19.23 14.15 -17.22
C ASN A 125 19.81 15.14 -16.20
N GLU A 126 18.97 16.03 -15.64
CA GLU A 126 19.37 16.99 -14.60
C GLU A 126 19.95 16.27 -13.36
N ILE A 127 19.33 15.17 -12.94
CA ILE A 127 19.85 14.32 -11.85
C ILE A 127 21.21 13.73 -12.21
N GLY A 128 21.39 13.23 -13.43
CA GLY A 128 22.68 12.73 -13.91
C GLY A 128 23.78 13.79 -13.82
N GLN A 129 23.48 15.02 -14.26
CA GLN A 129 24.40 16.16 -14.15
C GLN A 129 24.71 16.53 -12.69
N LEU A 130 23.70 16.54 -11.81
CA LEU A 130 23.88 16.78 -10.37
C LEU A 130 24.80 15.73 -9.73
N VAL A 131 24.67 14.47 -10.11
CA VAL A 131 25.51 13.39 -9.58
C VAL A 131 26.96 13.55 -10.02
N ASN A 132 27.20 13.92 -11.28
CA ASN A 132 28.55 14.19 -11.78
C ASN A 132 29.17 15.41 -11.09
N ARG A 133 28.40 16.51 -10.95
CA ARG A 133 28.84 17.70 -10.20
C ARG A 133 29.19 17.36 -8.75
N ARG A 134 28.34 16.58 -8.06
CA ARG A 134 28.60 16.11 -6.69
C ARG A 134 29.88 15.29 -6.59
N ARG A 135 30.14 14.40 -7.55
CA ARG A 135 31.37 13.58 -7.56
C ARG A 135 32.62 14.46 -7.70
N ALA A 136 32.61 15.41 -8.64
CA ALA A 136 33.71 16.36 -8.80
C ALA A 136 33.92 17.24 -7.55
N PHE A 137 32.83 17.70 -6.95
CA PHE A 137 32.84 18.53 -5.75
C PHE A 137 33.45 17.83 -4.52
N LEU A 138 33.17 16.54 -4.34
CA LEU A 138 33.76 15.74 -3.24
C LEU A 138 35.27 15.54 -3.41
N VAL A 139 35.78 15.50 -4.64
CA VAL A 139 37.22 15.43 -4.92
C VAL A 139 37.90 16.77 -4.68
N GLY A 140 37.21 17.88 -4.99
CA GLY A 140 37.76 19.24 -4.89
C GLY A 140 37.73 19.89 -3.51
N GLY A 141 37.29 19.19 -2.45
CA GLY A 141 37.29 19.74 -1.08
C GLY A 141 36.22 20.81 -0.82
N GLY A 142 35.02 20.63 -1.39
CA GLY A 142 33.94 21.62 -1.28
C GLY A 142 33.21 21.67 0.08
N SER A 143 32.44 22.75 0.29
CA SER A 143 31.68 23.00 1.53
C SER A 143 30.54 22.01 1.79
N TYR A 144 30.25 21.73 3.07
CA TYR A 144 29.13 20.88 3.46
C TYR A 144 27.76 21.46 3.06
N GLU A 145 27.61 22.78 3.10
CA GLU A 145 26.35 23.47 2.79
C GLU A 145 25.92 23.27 1.33
N GLU A 146 26.86 23.43 0.39
CA GLU A 146 26.61 23.20 -1.03
C GLU A 146 26.32 21.73 -1.33
N LEU A 147 26.99 20.81 -0.64
CA LEU A 147 26.70 19.38 -0.73
C LEU A 147 25.26 19.08 -0.30
N MET A 148 24.81 19.67 0.80
CA MET A 148 23.43 19.51 1.29
C MET A 148 22.41 20.14 0.34
N LYS A 149 22.73 21.27 -0.27
CA LYS A 149 21.89 21.91 -1.30
C LYS A 149 21.73 21.00 -2.52
N MET A 150 22.82 20.42 -3.03
CA MET A 150 22.78 19.47 -4.14
C MET A 150 21.99 18.20 -3.79
N ASN A 151 22.14 17.67 -2.58
CA ASN A 151 21.37 16.51 -2.11
C ASN A 151 19.87 16.81 -2.05
N SER A 152 19.50 18.00 -1.54
CA SER A 152 18.11 18.47 -1.48
C SER A 152 17.49 18.63 -2.88
N GLU A 153 18.22 19.26 -3.80
CA GLU A 153 17.80 19.42 -5.20
C GLU A 153 17.59 18.07 -5.90
N ARG A 154 18.54 17.14 -5.73
CA ARG A 154 18.42 15.78 -6.26
C ARG A 154 17.18 15.07 -5.73
N GLU A 155 16.92 15.15 -4.42
CA GLU A 155 15.75 14.47 -3.84
C GLU A 155 14.42 15.11 -4.28
N LYS A 156 14.39 16.44 -4.48
CA LYS A 156 13.22 17.13 -5.07
C LYS A 156 12.92 16.59 -6.47
N LEU A 157 13.92 16.49 -7.35
CA LEU A 157 13.74 15.95 -8.70
C LEU A 157 13.34 14.46 -8.66
N ARG A 158 13.97 13.65 -7.80
CA ARG A 158 13.57 12.24 -7.63
C ARG A 158 12.12 12.13 -7.18
N ARG A 159 11.66 12.97 -6.26
CA ARG A 159 10.25 12.95 -5.83
C ARG A 159 9.31 13.25 -7.00
N LYS A 160 9.58 14.30 -7.79
CA LYS A 160 8.76 14.63 -8.97
C LYS A 160 8.71 13.47 -9.97
N LEU A 161 9.86 12.83 -10.24
CA LEU A 161 9.92 11.61 -11.08
C LEU A 161 9.08 10.46 -10.53
N ARG A 162 9.13 10.19 -9.21
CA ARG A 162 8.36 9.10 -8.61
C ARG A 162 6.86 9.32 -8.75
N SER A 163 6.41 10.57 -8.65
CA SER A 163 5.01 10.92 -8.83
C SER A 163 4.57 10.66 -10.27
N LEU A 164 5.31 11.13 -11.28
CA LEU A 164 4.97 10.86 -12.69
C LEU A 164 5.08 9.37 -13.07
N ALA A 165 6.02 8.63 -12.46
CA ALA A 165 6.24 7.21 -12.77
C ALA A 165 4.97 6.36 -12.58
N GLY A 166 4.07 6.73 -11.67
CA GLY A 166 2.79 6.02 -11.50
C GLY A 166 1.93 6.00 -12.76
N PHE A 167 1.97 7.07 -13.56
CA PHE A 167 1.28 7.17 -14.85
C PHE A 167 2.03 6.43 -15.94
N GLU A 168 3.34 6.63 -15.99
CA GLU A 168 4.20 6.15 -17.08
C GLU A 168 4.34 4.62 -17.08
N VAL A 169 4.43 4.00 -15.90
CA VAL A 169 4.61 2.54 -15.78
C VAL A 169 3.50 1.77 -16.47
N ASP A 170 2.24 2.21 -16.33
CA ASP A 170 1.10 1.55 -16.97
C ASP A 170 1.23 1.55 -18.50
N ILE A 171 1.59 2.70 -19.06
CA ILE A 171 1.80 2.84 -20.51
C ILE A 171 3.01 2.03 -20.97
N ILE A 172 4.10 2.02 -20.20
CA ILE A 172 5.29 1.22 -20.50
C ILE A 172 4.97 -0.28 -20.53
N ILE A 173 4.15 -0.77 -19.59
CA ILE A 173 3.67 -2.16 -19.59
C ILE A 173 2.95 -2.46 -20.90
N LEU A 174 1.97 -1.63 -21.28
CA LEU A 174 1.18 -1.83 -22.50
C LEU A 174 2.05 -1.77 -23.77
N LYS A 175 2.95 -0.77 -23.88
CA LYS A 175 3.91 -0.66 -25.00
C LYS A 175 4.77 -1.91 -25.14
N LYS A 176 5.28 -2.46 -24.02
CA LYS A 176 6.08 -3.70 -24.03
C LYS A 176 5.27 -4.92 -24.47
N LEU A 177 4.03 -5.05 -24.00
CA LEU A 177 3.17 -6.16 -24.37
C LEU A 177 2.83 -6.11 -25.86
N PHE A 178 2.46 -4.95 -26.40
CA PHE A 178 2.18 -4.80 -27.83
C PHE A 178 3.41 -4.99 -28.72
N ALA A 179 4.61 -4.67 -28.23
CA ALA A 179 5.85 -4.92 -28.96
C ALA A 179 6.21 -6.41 -29.13
N THR A 180 5.50 -7.33 -28.45
CA THR A 180 5.69 -8.77 -28.67
C THR A 180 5.05 -9.28 -29.97
N GLU A 181 4.22 -8.45 -30.60
CA GLU A 181 3.59 -8.77 -31.88
C GLU A 181 4.59 -8.61 -33.04
N LYS A 182 4.78 -9.69 -33.81
CA LYS A 182 5.46 -9.60 -35.10
C LYS A 182 4.44 -9.06 -36.10
N ARG A 183 4.58 -7.76 -36.48
CA ARG A 183 3.77 -7.02 -37.47
C ARG A 183 2.71 -7.89 -38.17
N GLU A 184 1.47 -7.93 -37.65
CA GLU A 184 0.24 -8.16 -38.43
C GLU A 184 -1.03 -8.24 -37.54
N LYS A 185 -1.92 -7.24 -37.76
CA LYS A 185 -3.37 -7.13 -37.46
C LYS A 185 -3.80 -6.61 -36.07
N GLU A 186 -4.63 -5.55 -36.09
CA GLU A 186 -5.27 -4.90 -34.92
C GLU A 186 -5.98 -5.86 -33.94
N ASP A 187 -6.47 -7.00 -34.44
CA ASP A 187 -7.15 -8.04 -33.64
C ASP A 187 -6.23 -8.66 -32.56
N ASN A 188 -4.92 -8.75 -32.84
CA ASN A 188 -3.94 -9.28 -31.89
C ASN A 188 -3.72 -8.35 -30.69
N SER A 189 -3.66 -7.05 -30.93
CA SER A 189 -3.51 -6.05 -29.86
C SER A 189 -4.70 -6.06 -28.90
N GLN A 190 -5.92 -6.23 -29.41
CA GLN A 190 -7.10 -6.40 -28.56
C GLN A 190 -7.04 -7.69 -27.74
N ASN A 191 -6.59 -8.80 -28.32
CA ASN A 191 -6.44 -10.06 -27.62
C ASN A 191 -5.36 -10.00 -26.52
N ILE A 192 -4.21 -9.37 -26.78
CA ILE A 192 -3.16 -9.12 -25.78
C ILE A 192 -3.73 -8.34 -24.60
N LEU A 193 -4.44 -7.24 -24.89
CA LEU A 193 -5.04 -6.40 -23.86
C LEU A 193 -6.09 -7.15 -23.05
N ARG A 194 -6.94 -7.96 -23.72
CA ARG A 194 -7.93 -8.81 -23.07
C ARG A 194 -7.26 -9.82 -22.15
N ASN A 195 -6.25 -10.56 -22.63
CA ASN A 195 -5.53 -11.56 -21.83
C ASN A 195 -4.83 -10.92 -20.63
N TYR A 196 -4.18 -9.78 -20.82
CA TYR A 196 -3.54 -9.04 -19.74
C TYR A 196 -4.54 -8.62 -18.67
N ARG A 197 -5.65 -7.98 -19.06
CA ARG A 197 -6.70 -7.54 -18.13
C ARG A 197 -7.34 -8.72 -17.42
N THR A 198 -7.70 -9.79 -18.14
CA THR A 198 -8.32 -10.96 -17.55
C THR A 198 -7.38 -11.67 -16.57
N LEU A 199 -6.10 -11.84 -16.92
CA LEU A 199 -5.10 -12.42 -16.03
C LEU A 199 -4.88 -11.54 -14.79
N LEU A 200 -4.73 -10.22 -14.97
CA LEU A 200 -4.55 -9.27 -13.87
C LEU A 200 -5.74 -9.28 -12.91
N LEU A 201 -6.97 -9.27 -13.42
CA LEU A 201 -8.17 -9.35 -12.60
C LEU A 201 -8.23 -10.69 -11.85
N ALA A 202 -7.95 -11.81 -12.52
CA ALA A 202 -7.95 -13.13 -11.90
C ALA A 202 -6.96 -13.22 -10.73
N VAL A 203 -5.70 -12.79 -10.93
CA VAL A 203 -4.69 -12.83 -9.86
C VAL A 203 -4.96 -11.81 -8.77
N LYS A 204 -5.54 -10.64 -9.09
CA LYS A 204 -5.95 -9.63 -8.10
C LYS A 204 -7.09 -10.15 -7.21
N MET A 205 -8.08 -10.83 -7.80
CA MET A 205 -9.17 -11.47 -7.05
C MET A 205 -8.63 -12.60 -6.16
N TRP A 206 -7.80 -13.48 -6.71
CA TRP A 206 -7.14 -14.54 -5.96
C TRP A 206 -6.34 -13.97 -4.78
N ALA A 207 -5.48 -12.96 -5.00
CA ALA A 207 -4.66 -12.38 -3.94
C ALA A 207 -5.49 -11.73 -2.82
N LYS A 208 -6.63 -11.10 -3.16
CA LYS A 208 -7.57 -10.52 -2.20
C LYS A 208 -8.25 -11.61 -1.34
N GLU A 209 -8.77 -12.66 -1.97
CA GLU A 209 -9.44 -13.76 -1.27
C GLU A 209 -8.47 -14.55 -0.39
N HIS A 210 -7.21 -14.73 -0.84
CA HIS A 210 -6.16 -15.41 -0.09
C HIS A 210 -5.46 -14.53 0.97
N HIS A 211 -5.96 -13.31 1.20
CA HIS A 211 -5.48 -12.38 2.23
C HIS A 211 -4.02 -11.91 2.04
N ILE A 212 -3.56 -11.82 0.79
CA ILE A 212 -2.20 -11.42 0.40
C ILE A 212 -2.19 -10.21 -0.55
N TYR A 213 -3.16 -9.30 -0.39
CA TYR A 213 -3.28 -8.03 -1.11
C TYR A 213 -3.48 -6.88 -0.12
N ASP A 214 -2.39 -6.20 0.27
CA ASP A 214 -2.35 -4.97 1.06
C ASP A 214 -0.90 -4.48 1.20
N ASN A 215 -0.53 -3.40 0.51
CA ASN A 215 0.84 -2.85 0.59
C ASN A 215 1.22 -2.41 2.01
N LYS A 216 0.28 -1.84 2.77
CA LYS A 216 0.56 -1.27 4.09
C LYS A 216 0.94 -2.37 5.08
N LEU A 217 0.33 -3.54 4.93
CA LEU A 217 0.60 -4.75 5.71
C LEU A 217 1.72 -5.62 5.11
N GLY A 218 2.37 -5.18 4.02
CA GLY A 218 3.55 -5.86 3.47
C GLY A 218 3.24 -7.00 2.52
N PHE A 219 2.10 -6.93 1.82
CA PHE A 219 1.71 -7.87 0.77
C PHE A 219 1.67 -7.21 -0.61
N PHE A 220 1.15 -7.92 -1.62
CA PHE A 220 1.03 -7.36 -2.96
C PHE A 220 0.08 -6.16 -3.02
N ASN A 221 0.28 -5.35 -4.04
CA ASN A 221 -0.54 -4.22 -4.44
C ASN A 221 -0.82 -4.26 -5.96
N GLY A 222 -1.61 -3.31 -6.46
CA GLY A 222 -2.01 -3.27 -7.87
C GLY A 222 -0.82 -3.26 -8.83
N ILE A 223 0.18 -2.42 -8.58
CA ILE A 223 1.34 -2.29 -9.47
C ILE A 223 2.23 -3.53 -9.45
N SER A 224 2.47 -4.14 -8.28
CA SER A 224 3.27 -5.36 -8.17
C SER A 224 2.64 -6.52 -8.95
N LEU A 225 1.32 -6.76 -8.83
CA LEU A 225 0.63 -7.78 -9.62
C LEU A 225 0.66 -7.45 -11.11
N SER A 226 0.49 -6.17 -11.49
CA SER A 226 0.56 -5.72 -12.88
C SER A 226 1.91 -6.05 -13.52
N LEU A 227 3.02 -5.80 -12.81
CA LEU A 227 4.37 -6.12 -13.26
C LEU A 227 4.61 -7.64 -13.35
N LEU A 228 4.12 -8.42 -12.39
CA LEU A 228 4.23 -9.88 -12.40
C LEU A 228 3.46 -10.51 -13.58
N VAL A 229 2.24 -10.05 -13.82
CA VAL A 229 1.40 -10.46 -14.97
C VAL A 229 2.07 -10.08 -16.27
N ALA A 230 2.54 -8.84 -16.41
CA ALA A 230 3.26 -8.38 -17.59
C ALA A 230 4.51 -9.24 -17.84
N LYS A 231 5.29 -9.54 -16.79
CA LYS A 231 6.50 -10.37 -16.91
C LYS A 231 6.18 -11.75 -17.47
N VAL A 232 5.13 -12.42 -16.97
CA VAL A 232 4.73 -13.75 -17.45
C VAL A 232 4.27 -13.70 -18.89
N MET A 233 3.48 -12.70 -19.28
CA MET A 233 3.05 -12.55 -20.67
C MET A 233 4.22 -12.24 -21.62
N LEU A 234 5.23 -11.50 -21.18
CA LEU A 234 6.44 -11.26 -21.96
C LEU A 234 7.30 -12.53 -22.12
N LEU A 235 7.28 -13.43 -21.13
CA LEU A 235 7.98 -14.72 -21.22
C LEU A 235 7.24 -15.73 -22.12
N TYR A 236 5.92 -15.64 -22.18
CA TYR A 236 5.05 -16.53 -22.95
C TYR A 236 4.10 -15.72 -23.85
N PRO A 237 4.64 -15.00 -24.85
CA PRO A 237 3.84 -14.17 -25.74
C PRO A 237 2.84 -15.04 -26.50
N MET A 238 1.64 -14.49 -26.75
CA MET A 238 0.54 -15.15 -27.48
C MET A 238 0.01 -16.46 -26.84
N ALA A 239 0.43 -16.80 -25.62
CA ALA A 239 -0.08 -17.99 -24.94
C ALA A 239 -1.56 -17.83 -24.53
N SER A 240 -2.26 -18.96 -24.42
CA SER A 240 -3.64 -18.98 -23.96
C SER A 240 -3.75 -18.57 -22.50
N LEU A 241 -4.89 -17.99 -22.12
CA LEU A 241 -5.13 -17.55 -20.74
C LEU A 241 -4.95 -18.67 -19.70
N PRO A 242 -5.50 -19.90 -19.86
CA PRO A 242 -5.25 -21.02 -18.93
C PRO A 242 -3.76 -21.33 -18.74
N PHE A 243 -2.99 -21.29 -19.82
CA PHE A 243 -1.54 -21.51 -19.77
C PHE A 243 -0.83 -20.39 -19.02
N LEU A 244 -1.19 -19.13 -19.29
CA LEU A 244 -0.62 -17.98 -18.59
C LEU A 244 -0.89 -18.01 -17.07
N ILE A 245 -2.04 -18.51 -16.64
CA ILE A 245 -2.39 -18.67 -15.22
C ILE A 245 -1.48 -19.72 -14.55
N GLU A 246 -1.33 -20.89 -15.19
CA GLU A 246 -0.40 -21.92 -14.69
C GLU A 246 1.03 -21.36 -14.61
N LYS A 247 1.49 -20.69 -15.67
CA LYS A 247 2.83 -20.09 -15.71
C LYS A 247 3.01 -18.98 -14.70
N PHE A 248 1.98 -18.19 -14.39
CA PHE A 248 2.04 -17.18 -13.35
C PHE A 248 2.38 -17.81 -11.99
N PHE A 249 1.58 -18.79 -11.55
CA PHE A 249 1.80 -19.42 -10.26
C PHE A 249 3.09 -20.25 -10.24
N PHE A 250 3.40 -20.99 -11.31
CA PHE A 250 4.64 -21.74 -11.40
C PHE A 250 5.88 -20.83 -11.33
N THR A 251 5.91 -19.77 -12.14
CA THR A 251 7.07 -18.87 -12.23
C THR A 251 7.34 -18.22 -10.87
N PHE A 252 6.33 -17.66 -10.20
CA PHE A 252 6.57 -16.90 -8.97
C PHE A 252 6.60 -17.74 -7.69
N SER A 253 6.11 -18.97 -7.72
CA SER A 253 6.32 -19.94 -6.63
C SER A 253 7.73 -20.53 -6.61
N THR A 254 8.39 -20.60 -7.77
CA THR A 254 9.75 -21.15 -7.95
C THR A 254 10.82 -20.10 -8.23
N TRP A 255 10.42 -18.82 -8.34
CA TRP A 255 11.34 -17.72 -8.59
C TRP A 255 12.45 -17.67 -7.53
N PRO A 256 13.72 -17.49 -7.92
CA PRO A 256 14.87 -17.48 -7.01
C PRO A 256 14.96 -16.15 -6.24
N TRP A 257 13.98 -15.88 -5.39
CA TRP A 257 13.95 -14.71 -4.51
C TRP A 257 15.23 -14.68 -3.64
N PRO A 258 15.88 -13.50 -3.46
CA PRO A 258 15.40 -12.15 -3.75
C PRO A 258 15.84 -11.58 -5.11
N THR A 259 16.09 -12.42 -6.13
CA THR A 259 16.35 -11.93 -7.50
C THR A 259 15.19 -11.03 -7.96
N PRO A 260 15.42 -9.81 -8.44
CA PRO A 260 14.33 -8.88 -8.76
C PRO A 260 13.58 -9.27 -10.02
N VAL A 261 12.25 -9.09 -9.98
CA VAL A 261 11.44 -9.13 -11.20
C VAL A 261 11.50 -7.78 -11.88
N LYS A 262 12.03 -7.74 -13.11
CA LYS A 262 12.16 -6.55 -13.96
C LYS A 262 11.56 -6.75 -15.35
N LEU A 263 10.97 -5.68 -15.90
CA LEU A 263 10.50 -5.61 -17.29
C LEU A 263 11.52 -4.92 -18.23
N SER A 264 12.40 -4.11 -17.67
CA SER A 264 13.55 -3.45 -18.31
C SER A 264 14.53 -3.01 -17.25
N ASP A 265 15.76 -2.72 -17.67
CA ASP A 265 16.78 -2.13 -16.82
C ASP A 265 17.18 -0.75 -17.36
N LEU A 266 17.33 0.21 -16.46
CA LEU A 266 18.08 1.43 -16.75
C LEU A 266 19.57 1.11 -16.96
N PRO A 267 20.31 1.92 -17.73
CA PRO A 267 21.74 1.72 -17.97
C PRO A 267 22.52 1.52 -16.66
N VAL A 268 23.54 0.65 -16.71
CA VAL A 268 24.45 0.44 -15.57
C VAL A 268 25.13 1.78 -15.24
N GLY A 269 25.17 2.12 -13.94
CA GLY A 269 25.72 3.40 -13.47
C GLY A 269 24.71 4.57 -13.46
N SER A 270 23.48 4.38 -13.94
CA SER A 270 22.42 5.37 -13.75
C SER A 270 22.11 5.54 -12.26
N ALA A 271 22.11 6.78 -11.79
CA ALA A 271 21.74 7.12 -10.41
C ALA A 271 20.25 6.90 -10.11
N LEU A 272 19.44 6.62 -11.14
CA LEU A 272 18.01 6.36 -11.05
C LEU A 272 17.66 4.88 -11.15
N ARG A 273 18.68 4.03 -11.38
CA ARG A 273 18.56 2.57 -11.29
C ARG A 273 18.35 2.17 -9.83
N TRP A 274 17.56 1.12 -9.63
CA TRP A 274 17.34 0.56 -8.31
C TRP A 274 18.50 -0.37 -7.96
N ASP A 275 19.11 -0.13 -6.80
CA ASP A 275 20.20 -0.94 -6.25
C ASP A 275 19.74 -1.69 -4.99
N PRO A 276 19.79 -3.04 -4.99
CA PRO A 276 19.52 -3.84 -3.80
C PRO A 276 20.32 -3.44 -2.56
N SER A 277 21.56 -3.00 -2.72
CA SER A 277 22.48 -2.65 -1.64
C SER A 277 22.06 -1.36 -0.95
N GLU A 278 21.69 -0.34 -1.74
CA GLU A 278 21.13 0.91 -1.21
C GLU A 278 19.83 0.69 -0.45
N GLU A 279 18.94 -0.18 -0.96
CA GLU A 279 17.69 -0.48 -0.26
C GLU A 279 17.93 -1.23 1.05
N LYS A 280 18.82 -2.24 1.06
CA LYS A 280 19.20 -2.95 2.29
C LYS A 280 19.75 -2.00 3.35
N GLN A 281 20.58 -1.03 2.96
CA GLN A 281 21.09 -0.02 3.88
C GLN A 281 19.95 0.81 4.48
N LYS A 282 19.06 1.37 3.64
CA LYS A 282 17.90 2.16 4.11
C LYS A 282 16.97 1.34 5.01
N ARG A 283 16.76 0.06 4.71
CA ARG A 283 15.96 -0.84 5.54
C ARG A 283 16.61 -1.07 6.91
N SER A 284 17.94 -1.17 6.96
CA SER A 284 18.70 -1.35 8.20
C SER A 284 18.65 -0.12 9.11
N GLU A 285 18.49 1.08 8.54
CA GLU A 285 18.25 2.32 9.31
C GLU A 285 16.86 2.34 9.97
N ILE A 286 15.87 1.66 9.37
CA ILE A 286 14.47 1.63 9.85
C ILE A 286 14.26 0.51 10.88
N GLY A 287 15.05 -0.55 10.84
CA GLY A 287 15.00 -1.65 11.80
C GLY A 287 16.01 -2.75 11.50
N TYR A 288 16.08 -3.76 12.37
CA TYR A 288 17.03 -4.88 12.24
C TYR A 288 16.34 -6.22 12.00
N GLY A 289 17.06 -7.19 11.42
CA GLY A 289 16.60 -8.58 11.26
C GLY A 289 15.51 -8.74 10.19
N ILE A 290 14.41 -9.43 10.54
CA ILE A 290 13.31 -9.82 9.63
C ILE A 290 12.77 -8.63 8.79
N ALA A 291 12.74 -7.42 9.35
CA ALA A 291 12.30 -6.21 8.65
C ALA A 291 13.34 -5.61 7.70
N ALA A 292 14.62 -5.86 7.94
CA ALA A 292 15.73 -5.31 7.15
C ALA A 292 16.00 -6.12 5.86
N GLU A 293 15.62 -7.40 5.86
CA GLU A 293 15.90 -8.31 4.76
C GLU A 293 15.09 -7.98 3.50
N LEU A 294 15.80 -7.91 2.38
CA LEU A 294 15.20 -7.82 1.05
C LEU A 294 14.67 -9.20 0.65
N ALA A 295 13.35 -9.36 0.59
CA ALA A 295 12.72 -10.66 0.37
C ALA A 295 12.21 -10.87 -1.06
N MET A 296 11.39 -9.96 -1.59
CA MET A 296 10.65 -10.18 -2.85
C MET A 296 10.61 -8.91 -3.72
N PRO A 297 11.75 -8.44 -4.28
CA PRO A 297 11.78 -7.19 -5.04
C PRO A 297 11.10 -7.30 -6.40
N ILE A 298 10.15 -6.40 -6.66
CA ILE A 298 9.48 -6.25 -7.96
C ILE A 298 9.69 -4.80 -8.39
N VAL A 299 10.44 -4.59 -9.46
CA VAL A 299 10.98 -3.25 -9.77
C VAL A 299 10.22 -2.63 -10.95
N THR A 300 9.77 -1.39 -10.76
CA THR A 300 9.06 -0.61 -11.78
C THR A 300 10.01 -0.21 -12.92
N PRO A 301 9.58 -0.30 -14.19
CA PRO A 301 10.31 0.29 -15.30
C PRO A 301 10.10 1.82 -15.36
N GLY A 302 10.85 2.52 -16.21
CA GLY A 302 10.69 3.97 -16.46
C GLY A 302 11.96 4.75 -16.21
N HIS A 303 11.84 6.08 -16.08
CA HIS A 303 12.97 6.99 -15.84
C HIS A 303 13.57 6.85 -14.44
N ILE A 304 12.82 6.26 -13.50
CA ILE A 304 13.30 5.90 -12.17
C ILE A 304 12.81 4.49 -11.81
N GLU A 305 13.74 3.63 -11.43
CA GLU A 305 13.42 2.29 -10.95
C GLU A 305 13.11 2.34 -9.45
N GLN A 306 12.03 1.66 -9.04
CA GLN A 306 11.60 1.57 -7.65
C GLN A 306 11.12 0.17 -7.32
N ASN A 307 11.38 -0.29 -6.11
CA ASN A 307 10.82 -1.55 -5.61
C ASN A 307 9.34 -1.36 -5.21
N ALA A 308 8.42 -1.86 -6.05
CA ALA A 308 6.98 -1.83 -5.84
C ALA A 308 6.52 -2.65 -4.61
N THR A 309 7.37 -3.55 -4.11
CA THR A 309 7.15 -4.42 -2.96
C THR A 309 8.12 -4.12 -1.81
N PHE A 310 8.51 -2.85 -1.65
CA PHE A 310 9.41 -2.42 -0.56
C PHE A 310 8.91 -2.78 0.84
N ASN A 311 7.59 -2.93 1.04
CA ASN A 311 7.02 -3.31 2.33
C ASN A 311 7.01 -4.83 2.60
N VAL A 312 7.28 -5.65 1.58
CA VAL A 312 7.36 -7.11 1.76
C VAL A 312 8.61 -7.44 2.58
N ASN A 313 8.41 -8.23 3.63
CA ASN A 313 9.48 -8.74 4.49
C ASN A 313 9.57 -10.27 4.33
N ARG A 314 10.49 -10.91 5.06
CA ARG A 314 10.69 -12.37 4.98
C ARG A 314 9.41 -13.16 5.31
N SER A 315 8.64 -12.72 6.29
CA SER A 315 7.45 -13.40 6.78
C SER A 315 6.30 -13.30 5.79
N THR A 316 5.98 -12.10 5.31
CA THR A 316 4.95 -11.93 4.29
C THR A 316 5.34 -12.56 2.96
N ALA A 317 6.62 -12.54 2.57
CA ALA A 317 7.12 -13.28 1.42
C ALA A 317 6.92 -14.80 1.57
N THR A 318 7.07 -15.34 2.79
CA THR A 318 6.82 -16.77 3.07
C THR A 318 5.34 -17.10 2.92
N ILE A 319 4.44 -16.26 3.43
CA ILE A 319 2.99 -16.42 3.24
C ILE A 319 2.64 -16.38 1.75
N ILE A 320 3.13 -15.37 1.02
CA ILE A 320 2.90 -15.22 -0.42
C ILE A 320 3.34 -16.47 -1.19
N ARG A 321 4.55 -16.98 -0.92
CA ARG A 321 5.06 -18.19 -1.59
C ARG A 321 4.21 -19.41 -1.28
N ARG A 322 3.78 -19.61 -0.03
CA ARG A 322 2.89 -20.73 0.35
C ARG A 322 1.57 -20.67 -0.43
N GLU A 323 0.96 -19.49 -0.53
CA GLU A 323 -0.28 -19.32 -1.31
C GLU A 323 -0.06 -19.57 -2.81
N MET A 324 1.04 -19.07 -3.40
CA MET A 324 1.41 -19.35 -4.80
C MET A 324 1.63 -20.85 -5.05
N GLN A 325 2.29 -21.54 -4.11
CA GLN A 325 2.52 -22.99 -4.15
C GLN A 325 1.21 -23.79 -4.05
N ASN A 326 0.26 -23.34 -3.24
CA ASN A 326 -1.05 -23.97 -3.15
C ASN A 326 -1.85 -23.73 -4.45
N ALA A 327 -1.82 -22.52 -4.98
CA ALA A 327 -2.48 -22.17 -6.23
C ALA A 327 -1.98 -23.02 -7.41
N ILE A 328 -0.65 -23.21 -7.56
CA ILE A 328 -0.13 -24.04 -8.66
C ILE A 328 -0.54 -25.51 -8.52
N LYS A 329 -0.63 -26.06 -7.31
CA LYS A 329 -1.15 -27.42 -7.09
C LYS A 329 -2.61 -27.55 -7.55
N ILE A 330 -3.44 -26.55 -7.23
CA ILE A 330 -4.84 -26.51 -7.67
C ILE A 330 -4.94 -26.45 -9.20
N VAL A 331 -4.22 -25.51 -9.82
CA VAL A 331 -4.25 -25.31 -11.28
C VAL A 331 -3.77 -26.56 -12.02
N ARG A 332 -2.70 -27.22 -11.55
CA ARG A 332 -2.20 -28.46 -12.15
C ARG A 332 -3.12 -29.66 -11.97
N ASN A 333 -4.00 -29.62 -10.97
CA ASN A 333 -5.01 -30.67 -10.78
C ASN A 333 -6.25 -30.47 -11.67
N TRP A 334 -6.47 -29.28 -12.23
CA TRP A 334 -7.65 -29.00 -13.06
C TRP A 334 -7.91 -29.99 -14.21
N PRO A 335 -6.91 -30.53 -14.93
CA PRO A 335 -7.16 -31.55 -15.97
C PRO A 335 -7.77 -32.84 -15.43
N ASN A 336 -7.52 -33.17 -14.16
CA ASN A 336 -8.05 -34.37 -13.50
C ASN A 336 -9.46 -34.16 -12.93
N LEU A 337 -9.95 -32.92 -12.94
CA LEU A 337 -11.28 -32.58 -12.46
C LEU A 337 -12.26 -32.60 -13.64
N GLY A 338 -13.21 -33.54 -13.62
CA GLY A 338 -14.36 -33.60 -14.54
C GLY A 338 -15.42 -32.52 -14.28
N ILE A 339 -14.98 -31.31 -13.91
CA ILE A 339 -15.84 -30.16 -13.54
C ILE A 339 -15.71 -29.04 -14.56
N SER A 340 -16.67 -28.12 -14.54
CA SER A 340 -16.70 -26.96 -15.45
C SER A 340 -15.52 -26.00 -15.21
N LEU A 341 -15.18 -25.18 -16.21
CA LEU A 341 -14.17 -24.13 -16.08
C LEU A 341 -14.50 -23.13 -14.97
N ASN A 342 -15.79 -22.81 -14.78
CA ASN A 342 -16.25 -21.92 -13.71
C ASN A 342 -15.95 -22.51 -12.32
N GLU A 343 -16.15 -23.81 -12.13
CA GLU A 343 -15.84 -24.48 -10.87
C GLU A 343 -14.34 -24.59 -10.62
N LYS A 344 -13.53 -24.79 -11.68
CA LYS A 344 -12.06 -24.70 -11.62
C LYS A 344 -11.59 -23.34 -11.13
N TRP A 345 -12.20 -22.27 -11.64
CA TRP A 345 -11.91 -20.91 -11.17
C TRP A 345 -12.33 -20.66 -9.73
N LYS A 346 -13.55 -21.09 -9.37
CA LYS A 346 -14.02 -21.00 -7.98
C LYS A 346 -13.10 -21.76 -7.03
N SER A 347 -12.55 -22.92 -7.42
CA SER A 347 -11.64 -23.68 -6.57
C SER A 347 -10.29 -23.00 -6.36
N LEU A 348 -9.80 -22.25 -7.36
CA LEU A 348 -8.59 -21.44 -7.22
C LEU A 348 -8.81 -20.19 -6.35
N ILE A 349 -9.96 -19.54 -6.45
CA ILE A 349 -10.26 -18.29 -5.73
C ILE A 349 -10.71 -18.57 -4.28
N LYS A 350 -11.37 -19.71 -4.04
CA LYS A 350 -11.92 -20.06 -2.73
C LYS A 350 -10.82 -20.24 -1.70
N ALA A 351 -10.73 -19.28 -0.79
CA ALA A 351 -9.86 -19.35 0.38
C ALA A 351 -10.67 -19.54 1.67
N THR A 352 -10.01 -20.09 2.70
CA THR A 352 -10.54 -20.09 4.07
C THR A 352 -10.73 -18.65 4.56
N LYS A 353 -11.85 -18.36 5.22
CA LYS A 353 -12.06 -17.04 5.82
C LYS A 353 -10.93 -16.75 6.80
N PHE A 354 -10.47 -15.51 6.85
CA PHE A 354 -9.31 -15.16 7.68
C PHE A 354 -9.47 -15.52 9.17
N LYS A 355 -10.66 -15.32 9.72
CA LYS A 355 -11.02 -15.68 11.11
C LYS A 355 -11.00 -17.19 11.38
N GLU A 356 -11.05 -18.01 10.32
CA GLU A 356 -11.03 -19.46 10.40
C GLU A 356 -9.65 -20.04 10.07
N LYS A 357 -8.73 -19.23 9.51
CA LYS A 357 -7.40 -19.66 9.04
C LYS A 357 -6.42 -19.97 10.19
N PHE A 358 -6.64 -19.38 11.36
CA PHE A 358 -5.77 -19.54 12.53
C PHE A 358 -6.59 -19.87 13.78
N SER A 359 -5.96 -20.51 14.76
CA SER A 359 -6.54 -20.77 16.09
C SER A 359 -6.25 -19.66 17.09
N HIS A 360 -5.22 -18.85 16.82
CA HIS A 360 -4.70 -17.82 17.70
C HIS A 360 -4.64 -16.49 16.97
N PHE A 361 -5.09 -15.41 17.62
CA PHE A 361 -5.15 -14.08 17.03
C PHE A 361 -4.67 -13.01 18.00
N ILE A 362 -4.21 -11.89 17.45
CA ILE A 362 -4.16 -10.60 18.12
C ILE A 362 -5.21 -9.70 17.47
N ARG A 363 -6.16 -9.20 18.26
CA ARG A 363 -7.15 -8.24 17.82
C ARG A 363 -6.72 -6.83 18.15
N ILE A 364 -6.70 -5.97 17.14
CA ILE A 364 -6.33 -4.57 17.27
C ILE A 364 -7.57 -3.72 16.98
N ASN A 365 -8.04 -2.97 17.97
CA ASN A 365 -9.15 -2.04 17.83
C ASN A 365 -8.63 -0.61 17.93
N CYS A 366 -8.80 0.16 16.86
CA CYS A 366 -8.61 1.60 16.86
C CYS A 366 -9.97 2.28 16.88
N LYS A 367 -10.17 3.24 17.78
CA LYS A 367 -11.40 4.03 17.89
C LYS A 367 -11.08 5.53 17.90
N ALA A 368 -11.99 6.32 17.36
CA ALA A 368 -11.95 7.77 17.44
C ALA A 368 -13.37 8.35 17.55
N PHE A 369 -13.51 9.48 18.22
CA PHE A 369 -14.81 10.15 18.44
C PHE A 369 -15.10 11.27 17.43
N ALA A 370 -14.17 11.54 16.52
CA ALA A 370 -14.33 12.44 15.39
C ALA A 370 -13.84 11.76 14.11
N LEU A 371 -14.52 12.04 12.99
CA LEU A 371 -14.19 11.40 11.71
C LEU A 371 -12.79 11.78 11.20
N ALA A 372 -12.37 13.03 11.41
CA ALA A 372 -11.02 13.47 11.06
C ALA A 372 -9.95 12.70 11.85
N ASP A 373 -10.14 12.57 13.17
CA ASP A 373 -9.19 11.86 14.03
C ASP A 373 -9.18 10.34 13.74
N PHE A 374 -10.32 9.78 13.31
CA PHE A 374 -10.40 8.40 12.84
C PHE A 374 -9.45 8.14 11.67
N TYR A 375 -9.53 8.96 10.61
CA TYR A 375 -8.70 8.76 9.43
C TYR A 375 -7.22 9.01 9.70
N ASP A 376 -6.90 10.01 10.52
CA ASP A 376 -5.51 10.34 10.89
C ASP A 376 -4.91 9.29 11.82
N PHE A 377 -5.52 9.06 13.00
CA PHE A 377 -4.99 8.14 14.00
C PHE A 377 -5.05 6.68 13.56
N CYS A 378 -6.19 6.20 13.06
CA CYS A 378 -6.28 4.80 12.63
C CYS A 378 -5.49 4.54 11.34
N GLY A 379 -5.29 5.55 10.49
CA GLY A 379 -4.32 5.49 9.39
C GLY A 379 -2.87 5.37 9.89
N TYR A 380 -2.51 6.13 10.93
CA TYR A 380 -1.19 6.01 11.58
C TYR A 380 -0.98 4.62 12.20
N VAL A 381 -1.95 4.11 12.96
CA VAL A 381 -1.90 2.76 13.56
C VAL A 381 -1.68 1.69 12.50
N GLU A 382 -2.36 1.79 11.36
CA GLU A 382 -2.24 0.84 10.24
C GLU A 382 -0.78 0.67 9.76
N THR A 383 -0.05 1.79 9.64
CA THR A 383 1.36 1.75 9.23
C THR A 383 2.27 1.09 10.27
N ARG A 384 1.88 1.19 11.55
CA ARG A 384 2.66 0.72 12.70
C ARG A 384 2.45 -0.76 13.00
N ILE A 385 1.35 -1.34 12.54
CA ILE A 385 1.14 -2.79 12.61
C ILE A 385 2.32 -3.51 11.95
N ARG A 386 2.68 -3.13 10.72
CA ARG A 386 3.82 -3.74 10.03
C ARG A 386 5.17 -3.30 10.58
N LEU A 387 5.34 -1.99 10.79
CA LEU A 387 6.65 -1.41 11.14
C LEU A 387 7.08 -1.65 12.60
N GLN A 388 6.19 -2.14 13.46
CA GLN A 388 6.48 -2.35 14.86
C GLN A 388 5.88 -3.67 15.36
N LEU A 389 4.55 -3.80 15.32
CA LEU A 389 3.88 -4.96 15.93
C LEU A 389 4.33 -6.30 15.34
N LEU A 390 4.31 -6.45 14.00
CA LEU A 390 4.66 -7.73 13.37
C LEU A 390 6.11 -8.13 13.65
N ILE A 391 7.01 -7.15 13.77
CA ILE A 391 8.42 -7.38 14.09
C ILE A 391 8.55 -7.89 15.53
N ASP A 392 7.87 -7.25 16.46
CA ASP A 392 7.93 -7.61 17.89
C ASP A 392 7.25 -8.97 18.15
N VAL A 393 6.13 -9.23 17.47
CA VAL A 393 5.37 -10.48 17.58
C VAL A 393 6.16 -11.68 17.04
N GLU A 394 6.83 -11.55 15.91
CA GLU A 394 7.62 -12.65 15.33
C GLU A 394 8.95 -12.89 16.06
N ARG A 395 9.35 -12.00 16.98
CA ARG A 395 10.43 -12.22 17.93
C ARG A 395 9.94 -12.79 19.26
N PHE A 396 8.63 -12.84 19.47
CA PHE A 396 8.05 -13.35 20.69
C PHE A 396 8.12 -14.87 20.71
N ASP A 397 8.47 -15.44 21.87
CA ASP A 397 8.64 -16.88 22.04
C ASP A 397 7.43 -17.67 21.52
N ARG A 398 7.69 -18.80 20.87
CA ARG A 398 6.70 -19.73 20.29
C ARG A 398 5.87 -19.20 19.11
N ILE A 399 6.13 -18.00 18.59
CA ILE A 399 5.44 -17.48 17.41
C ILE A 399 6.32 -17.63 16.18
N ARG A 400 5.91 -18.52 15.27
CA ARG A 400 6.63 -18.80 14.02
C ARG A 400 6.39 -17.74 12.94
N LEU A 401 5.14 -17.29 12.84
CA LEU A 401 4.69 -16.42 11.76
C LEU A 401 3.46 -15.62 12.19
N ALA A 402 3.41 -14.35 11.77
CA ALA A 402 2.25 -13.48 12.00
C ALA A 402 1.66 -13.00 10.66
N HIS A 403 0.36 -13.21 10.46
CA HIS A 403 -0.36 -12.74 9.27
C HIS A 403 -1.33 -11.64 9.69
N ALA A 404 -1.13 -10.39 9.27
CA ALA A 404 -2.10 -9.32 9.53
C ALA A 404 -3.15 -9.20 8.42
N LYS A 405 -4.40 -8.91 8.82
CA LYS A 405 -5.48 -8.51 7.91
C LYS A 405 -6.39 -7.47 8.56
N GLN A 406 -6.77 -6.45 7.78
CA GLN A 406 -7.87 -5.55 8.13
C GLN A 406 -9.22 -6.26 7.95
N ILE A 407 -10.04 -6.27 9.01
CA ILE A 407 -11.35 -6.94 9.01
C ILE A 407 -12.51 -5.94 8.98
N VAL A 408 -12.33 -4.77 9.60
CA VAL A 408 -13.30 -3.67 9.54
C VAL A 408 -12.56 -2.44 9.06
N GLU A 409 -12.98 -1.89 7.92
CA GLU A 409 -12.40 -0.70 7.31
C GLU A 409 -12.85 0.59 8.00
N LYS A 410 -14.15 0.70 8.24
CA LYS A 410 -14.78 1.76 9.04
C LYS A 410 -16.08 1.22 9.60
N GLY A 411 -16.17 1.14 10.91
CA GLY A 411 -17.42 0.94 11.63
C GLY A 411 -17.83 2.23 12.33
N GLN A 412 -19.13 2.42 12.50
CA GLN A 412 -19.70 3.55 13.23
C GLN A 412 -20.75 3.03 14.21
N ILE A 413 -20.65 3.44 15.46
CA ILE A 413 -21.68 3.22 16.48
C ILE A 413 -22.25 4.58 16.84
N LEU A 414 -23.57 4.72 16.67
CA LEU A 414 -24.35 5.82 17.24
C LEU A 414 -24.68 5.39 18.67
N GLY A 415 -24.33 6.19 19.68
CA GLY A 415 -24.66 5.86 21.05
C GLY A 415 -26.18 5.74 21.24
N GLU A 416 -26.68 4.55 21.54
CA GLU A 416 -28.03 4.35 22.07
C GLU A 416 -28.04 4.73 23.56
N ASN A 417 -29.16 5.29 24.01
CA ASN A 417 -29.38 5.59 25.43
C ASN A 417 -29.48 4.26 26.21
N LEU A 418 -28.34 3.73 26.64
CA LEU A 418 -28.31 2.82 27.78
C LEU A 418 -28.36 3.70 29.02
N ASP A 419 -29.57 4.12 29.38
CA ASP A 419 -30.02 4.34 30.75
C ASP A 419 -31.34 5.13 30.70
N GLY A 420 -32.43 4.47 31.10
CA GLY A 420 -33.73 5.08 31.38
C GLY A 420 -33.71 5.92 32.65
N SER A 421 -32.70 6.77 32.84
CA SER A 421 -32.57 7.64 33.99
C SER A 421 -32.37 9.09 33.53
N THR A 422 -33.40 9.88 33.81
CA THR A 422 -33.44 11.33 33.70
C THR A 422 -32.34 11.97 34.52
N ALA A 423 -31.22 12.36 33.90
CA ALA A 423 -30.55 13.66 34.12
C ALA A 423 -29.19 13.74 33.39
N LYS A 424 -28.94 14.94 32.81
CA LYS A 424 -27.74 15.43 32.12
C LYS A 424 -27.56 14.97 30.67
N LYS A 425 -27.95 15.88 29.75
CA LYS A 425 -27.67 15.88 28.31
C LYS A 425 -26.15 15.79 28.04
N ASN A 426 -25.59 14.58 28.01
CA ASN A 426 -24.34 14.35 27.31
C ASN A 426 -24.65 14.23 25.82
N PRO A 427 -24.02 15.01 24.93
CA PRO A 427 -24.26 14.89 23.50
C PRO A 427 -23.89 13.48 23.04
N ARG A 428 -24.78 12.85 22.25
CA ARG A 428 -24.58 11.55 21.59
C ARG A 428 -23.17 11.53 20.96
N LYS A 429 -22.26 10.69 21.45
CA LYS A 429 -20.91 10.60 20.88
C LYS A 429 -20.88 9.53 19.79
N ASN A 430 -20.70 9.96 18.55
CA ASN A 430 -20.38 9.07 17.45
C ASN A 430 -19.03 8.41 17.72
N VAL A 431 -18.96 7.09 17.59
CA VAL A 431 -17.69 6.34 17.70
C VAL A 431 -17.39 5.70 16.36
N PHE A 432 -16.28 6.11 15.76
CA PHE A 432 -15.71 5.47 14.57
C PHE A 432 -14.66 4.46 15.00
N PHE A 433 -14.62 3.31 14.36
CA PHE A 433 -13.65 2.27 14.70
C PHE A 433 -13.15 1.48 13.50
N LYS A 434 -11.91 1.00 13.61
CA LYS A 434 -11.21 0.19 12.62
C LYS A 434 -10.62 -1.02 13.34
N ILE A 435 -10.71 -2.20 12.73
CA ILE A 435 -10.28 -3.46 13.36
C ILE A 435 -9.35 -4.22 12.42
N TRP A 436 -8.22 -4.65 12.99
CA TRP A 436 -7.31 -5.61 12.37
C TRP A 436 -7.23 -6.86 13.22
N LEU A 437 -6.99 -7.99 12.55
CA LEU A 437 -6.61 -9.25 13.17
C LEU A 437 -5.20 -9.63 12.70
N VAL A 438 -4.38 -10.11 13.63
CA VAL A 438 -3.12 -10.77 13.32
C VAL A 438 -3.27 -12.24 13.68
N GLY A 439 -3.36 -13.11 12.68
CA GLY A 439 -3.35 -14.56 12.89
C GLY A 439 -1.95 -15.03 13.25
N LEU A 440 -1.84 -15.86 14.28
CA LEU A 440 -0.58 -16.38 14.79
C LEU A 440 -0.45 -17.86 14.44
N GLU A 441 0.70 -18.22 13.87
CA GLU A 441 1.14 -19.59 13.72
C GLU A 441 2.20 -19.88 14.78
N LEU A 442 1.92 -20.84 15.66
CA LEU A 442 2.80 -21.16 16.79
C LEU A 442 3.73 -22.33 16.46
N ASP A 443 4.87 -22.40 17.13
CA ASP A 443 5.76 -23.57 17.03
C ASP A 443 5.15 -24.77 17.74
N GLU A 444 5.16 -25.94 17.09
CA GLU A 444 4.52 -27.18 17.58
C GLU A 444 5.30 -27.88 18.71
N GLN A 445 6.44 -27.35 19.15
CA GLN A 445 7.31 -28.01 20.12
C GLN A 445 6.93 -27.68 21.57
N ILE A 446 5.96 -28.40 22.13
CA ILE A 446 5.89 -28.69 23.58
C ILE A 446 5.41 -30.13 23.79
N ALA A 447 6.20 -31.09 23.34
CA ALA A 447 5.85 -32.51 23.36
C ALA A 447 6.07 -33.21 24.71
N SER A 448 6.54 -32.53 25.78
CA SER A 448 6.98 -33.22 27.01
C SER A 448 6.55 -32.62 28.35
N GLU A 449 5.53 -31.76 28.41
CA GLU A 449 5.04 -31.18 29.67
C GLU A 449 3.76 -31.89 30.16
N ASN A 450 3.62 -32.06 31.48
CA ASN A 450 2.38 -32.54 32.10
C ASN A 450 1.23 -31.54 31.87
N GLU A 451 -0.03 -32.00 31.87
CA GLU A 451 -1.21 -31.21 31.46
C GLU A 451 -1.45 -29.95 32.32
N SER A 452 -1.12 -30.00 33.62
CA SER A 452 -1.19 -28.85 34.53
C SER A 452 -0.09 -27.82 34.27
N GLU A 453 1.15 -28.25 34.04
CA GLU A 453 2.29 -27.38 33.70
C GLU A 453 2.06 -26.68 32.37
N ARG A 454 1.53 -27.41 31.36
CA ARG A 454 1.14 -26.84 30.07
C ARG A 454 0.15 -25.69 30.22
N THR A 455 -0.86 -25.85 31.07
CA THR A 455 -1.90 -24.83 31.27
C THR A 455 -1.34 -23.60 31.97
N THR A 456 -0.52 -23.77 33.00
CA THR A 456 0.15 -22.66 33.70
C THR A 456 1.12 -21.93 32.77
N ASN A 457 1.97 -22.65 32.03
CA ASN A 457 2.90 -22.07 31.06
C ASN A 457 2.16 -21.30 29.96
N TRP A 458 1.03 -21.82 29.49
CA TRP A 458 0.20 -21.15 28.49
C TRP A 458 -0.44 -19.87 29.00
N ASN A 459 -0.95 -19.84 30.23
CA ASN A 459 -1.49 -18.62 30.83
C ASN A 459 -0.40 -17.57 31.04
N ASN A 460 0.76 -17.97 31.56
CA ASN A 460 1.91 -17.08 31.70
C ASN A 460 2.36 -16.49 30.36
N TRP A 461 2.41 -17.33 29.31
CA TRP A 461 2.73 -16.89 27.96
C TRP A 461 1.70 -15.88 27.41
N LYS A 462 0.40 -16.14 27.61
CA LYS A 462 -0.68 -15.21 27.22
C LYS A 462 -0.58 -13.87 27.94
N GLU A 463 -0.31 -13.89 29.24
CA GLU A 463 -0.14 -12.68 30.04
C GLU A 463 1.09 -11.88 29.60
N ALA A 464 2.20 -12.56 29.35
CA ALA A 464 3.41 -11.95 28.82
C ALA A 464 3.15 -11.30 27.43
N LEU A 465 2.45 -12.00 26.53
CA LEU A 465 2.09 -11.47 25.22
C LEU A 465 1.18 -10.24 25.34
N ASN A 466 0.11 -10.31 26.13
CA ASN A 466 -0.78 -9.17 26.37
C ASN A 466 -0.07 -8.00 27.05
N SER A 467 0.88 -8.26 27.95
CA SER A 467 1.73 -7.25 28.58
C SER A 467 2.60 -6.54 27.54
N MET A 468 3.23 -7.29 26.61
CA MET A 468 3.97 -6.72 25.48
C MET A 468 3.07 -5.86 24.59
N LEU A 469 1.90 -6.36 24.20
CA LEU A 469 0.94 -5.62 23.36
C LEU A 469 0.48 -4.31 24.02
N SER A 470 0.21 -4.33 25.33
CA SER A 470 -0.21 -3.13 26.06
C SER A 470 0.93 -2.14 26.24
N LYS A 471 2.08 -2.59 26.76
CA LYS A 471 3.18 -1.73 27.20
C LYS A 471 4.12 -1.31 26.08
N GLN A 472 4.34 -2.15 25.08
CA GLN A 472 5.32 -1.92 24.01
C GLN A 472 4.67 -1.53 22.68
N PHE A 473 3.46 -2.00 22.39
CA PHE A 473 2.72 -1.55 21.20
C PHE A 473 1.79 -0.37 21.53
N ASN A 474 0.69 -0.58 22.28
CA ASN A 474 -0.33 0.46 22.47
C ASN A 474 0.24 1.76 23.07
N ALA A 475 1.02 1.66 24.14
CA ALA A 475 1.58 2.82 24.83
C ALA A 475 2.61 3.58 23.96
N VAL A 476 3.46 2.87 23.21
CA VAL A 476 4.47 3.49 22.33
C VAL A 476 3.81 4.19 21.15
N ILE A 477 2.81 3.57 20.52
CA ILE A 477 2.05 4.19 19.42
C ILE A 477 1.34 5.46 19.88
N LEU A 478 0.65 5.41 21.02
CA LEU A 478 -0.02 6.58 21.58
C LEU A 478 0.97 7.69 21.93
N ARG A 479 2.13 7.36 22.51
CA ARG A 479 3.20 8.34 22.82
C ARG A 479 3.76 8.98 21.54
N ALA A 480 4.14 8.16 20.56
CA ALA A 480 4.69 8.62 19.30
C ALA A 480 3.69 9.51 18.54
N TYR A 481 2.40 9.15 18.55
CA TYR A 481 1.36 9.97 17.94
C TYR A 481 1.16 11.32 18.63
N ARG A 482 1.27 11.39 19.98
CA ARG A 482 1.26 12.66 20.71
C ARG A 482 2.43 13.55 20.32
N THR A 483 3.64 12.99 20.34
CA THR A 483 4.87 13.72 19.99
C THR A 483 4.80 14.24 18.56
N LYS A 484 4.35 13.41 17.61
CA LYS A 484 4.19 13.79 16.20
C LYS A 484 3.28 15.02 16.03
N ASN A 485 2.20 15.09 16.79
CA ASN A 485 1.17 16.13 16.63
C ASN A 485 1.28 17.28 17.66
N GLY A 486 2.30 17.28 18.52
CA GLY A 486 2.47 18.32 19.54
C GLY A 486 1.34 18.39 20.58
N PHE A 487 0.63 17.29 20.84
CA PHE A 487 -0.48 17.29 21.81
C PHE A 487 0.01 17.26 23.26
N VAL A 488 -0.52 18.16 24.09
CA VAL A 488 -0.30 18.20 25.54
C VAL A 488 -1.54 17.69 26.26
N GLY A 489 -1.40 16.67 27.11
CA GLY A 489 -2.50 16.08 27.90
C GLY A 489 -3.01 14.71 27.41
N PRO A 490 -4.12 14.20 28.00
CA PRO A 490 -4.66 12.88 27.67
C PRO A 490 -5.38 12.87 26.30
N LEU A 491 -5.13 11.83 25.50
CA LEU A 491 -5.77 11.61 24.20
C LEU A 491 -7.18 11.03 24.36
N VAL A 492 -8.10 11.77 24.99
CA VAL A 492 -9.48 11.29 25.26
C VAL A 492 -10.34 11.09 24.00
N HIS A 493 -9.91 11.60 22.85
CA HIS A 493 -10.63 11.57 21.59
C HIS A 493 -10.30 10.33 20.72
N ILE A 494 -9.33 9.50 21.14
CA ILE A 494 -8.91 8.28 20.45
C ILE A 494 -8.59 7.16 21.44
N GLN A 495 -8.73 5.91 20.99
CA GLN A 495 -8.40 4.72 21.79
C GLN A 495 -7.76 3.67 20.90
N LEU A 496 -6.73 3.00 21.44
CA LEU A 496 -6.08 1.86 20.80
C LEU A 496 -5.99 0.71 21.81
N THR A 497 -6.48 -0.46 21.42
CA THR A 497 -6.29 -1.70 22.19
C THR A 497 -5.81 -2.81 21.26
N ALA A 498 -4.80 -3.56 21.72
CA ALA A 498 -4.31 -4.78 21.10
C ALA A 498 -4.32 -5.89 22.15
N GLN A 499 -4.99 -7.00 21.87
CA GLN A 499 -5.20 -8.09 22.81
C GLN A 499 -5.12 -9.43 22.09
N TYR A 500 -4.53 -10.42 22.76
CA TYR A 500 -4.56 -11.80 22.32
C TYR A 500 -5.96 -12.40 22.50
N GLU A 501 -6.43 -13.11 21.48
CA GLU A 501 -7.69 -13.86 21.47
C GLU A 501 -7.42 -15.27 20.93
N GLN A 502 -7.93 -16.29 21.64
CA GLN A 502 -7.97 -17.66 21.13
C GLN A 502 -9.35 -17.90 20.51
N LYS A 503 -9.38 -18.50 19.31
CA LYS A 503 -10.64 -18.91 18.69
C LYS A 503 -11.35 -19.87 19.65
N ARG A 504 -12.60 -19.53 20.00
CA ARG A 504 -13.49 -20.39 20.78
C ARG A 504 -14.06 -21.51 19.92
#